data_AF-A0A6I7XP86-F1
#
_entry.id   AF-A0A6I7XP86-F1
#
_cell.length_a   1.000
_cell.length_b   1.000
_cell.length_c   1.000
_cell.angle_alpha   90.00
_cell.angle_beta   90.00
_cell.angle_gamma   90.00
#
_symmetry.space_group_name_H-M   'P 1'
#
loop_
_entity.id
_entity.type
_entity.pdbx_description
1 polymer ?
#
loop_
_entity_poly.entity_id
_entity_poly.type
_entity_poly.pdbx_seq_one_letter_code
_entity_poly.pdbx_strand_id
1 'polypeptide(L)'
;MKEIAHILLTNIDTLNEEDQKIVKKLVNKLKSFAHTPLIKNHCLRMKPFIESEGITRLVANTVHSYQLDLMPNNQFAMYDVIGYYYSIALLTCCVVFEKGDFKHIYSVLENEVTKENEKNVLVSKRGGENYYVMARILKFFKKDAKDIESLFSQLIILD
;
A
#
# COMPACT_ATOMS: atom_id res chain seq x y z
N MET A 1 -2.90 -10.21 -8.59
CA MET A 1 -3.58 -10.03 -7.30
C MET A 1 -3.82 -11.37 -6.65
N LYS A 2 -3.25 -12.45 -7.19
CA LYS A 2 -3.51 -13.78 -6.67
C LYS A 2 -2.85 -13.93 -5.32
N GLU A 3 -1.68 -13.31 -5.12
CA GLU A 3 -0.87 -13.53 -3.93
C GLU A 3 -1.33 -12.68 -2.75
N ILE A 4 -1.52 -11.37 -2.93
CA ILE A 4 -2.02 -10.50 -1.84
C ILE A 4 -3.42 -10.92 -1.40
N ALA A 5 -4.31 -11.21 -2.36
CA ALA A 5 -5.64 -11.71 -2.02
C ALA A 5 -5.55 -13.07 -1.31
N HIS A 6 -4.64 -13.95 -1.71
CA HIS A 6 -4.43 -15.24 -1.06
C HIS A 6 -3.94 -15.06 0.38
N ILE A 7 -2.89 -14.27 0.62
CA ILE A 7 -2.36 -14.02 1.97
C ILE A 7 -3.45 -13.45 2.89
N LEU A 8 -4.24 -12.48 2.42
CA LEU A 8 -5.35 -11.91 3.17
C LEU A 8 -6.42 -12.96 3.51
N LEU A 9 -6.75 -13.84 2.58
CA LEU A 9 -7.76 -14.88 2.79
C LEU A 9 -7.25 -16.04 3.65
N THR A 10 -5.97 -16.40 3.57
CA THR A 10 -5.37 -17.47 4.39
C THR A 10 -5.30 -17.08 5.86
N ASN A 11 -5.18 -15.79 6.16
CA ASN A 11 -5.13 -15.26 7.53
C ASN A 11 -6.50 -14.73 7.99
N ILE A 12 -7.58 -14.99 7.26
CA ILE A 12 -8.90 -14.44 7.60
C ILE A 12 -9.44 -14.97 8.92
N ASP A 13 -9.10 -16.21 9.28
CA ASP A 13 -9.58 -16.87 10.49
C ASP A 13 -8.97 -16.29 11.77
N THR A 14 -7.95 -15.43 11.67
CA THR A 14 -7.41 -14.67 12.81
C THR A 14 -8.29 -13.48 13.22
N LEU A 15 -9.40 -13.25 12.51
CA LEU A 15 -10.30 -12.12 12.69
C LEU A 15 -11.68 -12.56 13.21
N ASN A 16 -12.41 -11.62 13.84
CA ASN A 16 -13.82 -11.83 14.20
C ASN A 16 -14.70 -11.89 12.94
N GLU A 17 -15.90 -12.47 13.06
CA GLU A 17 -16.81 -12.71 11.92
C GLU A 17 -17.15 -11.47 11.09
N GLU A 18 -17.24 -10.30 11.72
CA GLU A 18 -17.56 -9.06 11.02
C GLU A 18 -16.37 -8.58 10.17
N ASP A 19 -15.18 -8.57 10.76
CA ASP A 19 -13.94 -8.26 10.06
C ASP A 19 -13.68 -9.25 8.92
N GLN A 20 -14.01 -10.53 9.09
CA GLN A 20 -13.93 -11.51 8.00
C GLN A 20 -14.82 -11.13 6.80
N LYS A 21 -16.05 -10.65 7.03
CA LYS A 21 -16.92 -10.18 5.94
C LYS A 21 -16.31 -8.96 5.24
N ILE A 22 -15.71 -8.05 6.00
CA ILE A 22 -15.09 -6.84 5.44
C ILE A 22 -13.80 -7.20 4.68
N VAL A 23 -12.98 -8.15 5.13
CA VAL A 23 -11.82 -8.65 4.36
C VAL A 23 -12.26 -9.25 3.02
N LYS A 24 -13.35 -10.05 3.00
CA LYS A 24 -13.91 -10.56 1.73
C LYS A 24 -14.32 -9.42 0.80
N LYS A 25 -14.94 -8.36 1.32
CA LYS A 25 -15.27 -7.14 0.56
C LYS A 25 -14.01 -6.42 0.06
N LEU A 26 -12.98 -6.30 0.90
CA LEU A 26 -11.69 -5.70 0.53
C LEU A 26 -11.04 -6.47 -0.62
N VAL A 27 -10.95 -7.80 -0.52
CA VAL A 27 -10.38 -8.65 -1.57
C VAL A 27 -11.15 -8.51 -2.89
N ASN A 28 -12.48 -8.48 -2.84
CA ASN A 28 -13.29 -8.23 -4.04
C ASN A 28 -13.05 -6.84 -4.61
N LYS A 29 -12.89 -5.83 -3.74
CA LYS A 29 -12.59 -4.47 -4.16
C LYS A 29 -11.23 -4.39 -4.83
N LEU A 30 -10.21 -4.99 -4.23
CA LEU A 30 -8.88 -5.09 -4.83
C LEU A 30 -9.02 -5.67 -6.24
N LYS A 31 -9.72 -6.81 -6.40
CA LYS A 31 -9.87 -7.51 -7.70
C LYS A 31 -10.53 -6.66 -8.78
N SER A 32 -11.33 -5.66 -8.38
CA SER A 32 -12.00 -4.75 -9.32
C SER A 32 -11.08 -3.67 -9.92
N PHE A 33 -9.88 -3.47 -9.37
CA PHE A 33 -9.00 -2.42 -9.85
C PHE A 33 -8.17 -2.84 -11.06
N ALA A 34 -8.20 -2.02 -12.10
CA ALA A 34 -7.45 -2.22 -13.34
C ALA A 34 -6.10 -1.45 -13.37
N HIS A 35 -5.95 -0.45 -12.51
CA HIS A 35 -4.79 0.44 -12.50
C HIS A 35 -4.38 0.80 -11.08
N THR A 36 -3.10 1.07 -10.87
CA THR A 36 -2.51 1.56 -9.63
C THR A 36 -3.16 2.89 -9.18
N PRO A 37 -3.25 3.19 -7.86
CA PRO A 37 -3.84 4.43 -7.37
C PRO A 37 -2.94 5.65 -7.62
N LEU A 38 -2.99 6.18 -8.84
CA LEU A 38 -2.19 7.33 -9.29
C LEU A 38 -2.89 8.69 -9.16
N ILE A 39 -4.08 8.75 -8.55
CA ILE A 39 -4.80 10.00 -8.26
C ILE A 39 -5.49 9.90 -6.89
N LYS A 40 -5.75 11.04 -6.24
CA LYS A 40 -6.36 11.12 -4.90
C LYS A 40 -7.66 10.33 -4.78
N ASN A 41 -8.56 10.45 -5.78
CA ASN A 41 -9.84 9.74 -5.77
C ASN A 41 -9.68 8.21 -5.79
N HIS A 42 -8.60 7.69 -6.39
CA HIS A 42 -8.33 6.25 -6.33
C HIS A 42 -7.94 5.83 -4.93
N CYS A 43 -7.08 6.60 -4.26
CA CYS A 43 -6.65 6.31 -2.90
C CYS A 43 -7.82 6.34 -1.91
N LEU A 44 -8.69 7.35 -2.02
CA LEU A 44 -9.85 7.52 -1.12
C LEU A 44 -10.90 6.40 -1.22
N ARG A 45 -10.89 5.58 -2.29
CA ARG A 45 -11.76 4.39 -2.37
C ARG A 45 -11.43 3.33 -1.31
N MET A 46 -10.26 3.43 -0.68
CA MET A 46 -9.84 2.52 0.41
C MET A 46 -10.33 2.99 1.78
N LYS A 47 -10.77 4.25 1.91
CA LYS A 47 -11.20 4.83 3.18
C LYS A 47 -12.23 3.98 3.95
N PRO A 48 -13.26 3.38 3.33
CA PRO A 48 -14.26 2.60 4.08
C PRO A 48 -13.69 1.39 4.85
N PHE A 49 -12.50 0.91 4.50
CA PHE A 49 -11.88 -0.27 5.11
C PHE A 49 -11.02 0.07 6.35
N ILE A 50 -10.77 1.35 6.62
CA ILE A 50 -9.88 1.77 7.72
C ILE A 50 -10.58 1.77 9.08
N GLU A 51 -11.90 1.63 9.12
CA GLU A 51 -12.68 1.63 10.36
C GLU A 51 -12.49 0.33 11.17
N SER A 52 -11.98 -0.73 10.55
CA SER A 52 -11.68 -1.99 11.22
C SER A 52 -10.18 -2.09 11.52
N GLU A 53 -9.84 -2.08 12.81
CA GLU A 53 -8.46 -2.28 13.27
C GLU A 53 -7.90 -3.66 12.90
N GLY A 54 -8.74 -4.70 12.94
CA GLY A 54 -8.35 -6.05 12.53
C GLY A 54 -7.88 -6.09 11.08
N ILE A 55 -8.56 -5.37 10.20
CA ILE A 55 -8.22 -5.27 8.78
C ILE A 55 -6.96 -4.45 8.57
N THR A 56 -6.86 -3.29 9.18
CA THR A 56 -5.70 -2.42 8.98
C THR A 56 -4.43 -3.10 9.47
N ARG A 57 -4.49 -3.81 10.60
CA ARG A 57 -3.40 -4.65 11.10
C ARG A 57 -3.07 -5.82 10.17
N LEU A 58 -4.08 -6.54 9.67
CA LEU A 58 -3.85 -7.65 8.73
C LEU A 58 -3.19 -7.14 7.44
N VAL A 59 -3.67 -6.03 6.88
CA VAL A 59 -3.10 -5.42 5.68
C VAL A 59 -1.67 -4.91 5.95
N ALA A 60 -1.41 -4.31 7.11
CA ALA A 60 -0.08 -3.87 7.52
C ALA A 60 0.89 -5.05 7.58
N ASN A 61 0.50 -6.16 8.22
CA ASN A 61 1.30 -7.38 8.28
C ASN A 61 1.57 -7.97 6.90
N THR A 62 0.54 -8.01 6.03
CA THR A 62 0.70 -8.46 4.65
C THR A 62 1.68 -7.57 3.90
N VAL A 63 1.54 -6.25 3.94
CA VAL A 63 2.45 -5.32 3.25
C VAL A 63 3.88 -5.42 3.78
N HIS A 64 4.05 -5.48 5.10
CA HIS A 64 5.35 -5.58 5.74
C HIS A 64 6.12 -6.83 5.29
N SER A 65 5.45 -7.99 5.30
CA SER A 65 6.02 -9.28 4.90
C SER A 65 6.12 -9.49 3.39
N TYR A 66 5.32 -8.77 2.60
CA TYR A 66 5.31 -8.92 1.15
C TYR A 66 6.55 -8.28 0.51
N GLN A 67 7.29 -9.08 -0.24
CA GLN A 67 8.36 -8.60 -1.10
C GLN A 67 7.80 -8.37 -2.49
N LEU A 68 7.59 -7.09 -2.84
CA LEU A 68 7.27 -6.74 -4.21
C LEU A 68 8.55 -6.88 -5.06
N ASP A 69 8.70 -8.03 -5.71
CA ASP A 69 9.79 -8.28 -6.65
C ASP A 69 9.70 -7.34 -7.85
N LEU A 70 10.71 -6.48 -8.03
CA LEU A 70 10.94 -5.78 -9.28
C LEU A 70 11.74 -6.70 -10.19
N MET A 71 11.10 -7.44 -11.08
CA MET A 71 11.81 -8.36 -11.97
C MET A 71 11.96 -7.88 -13.42
N PRO A 72 13.02 -8.36 -14.10
CA PRO A 72 13.41 -7.93 -15.43
C PRO A 72 12.43 -8.47 -16.46
N ASN A 73 11.83 -7.56 -17.23
CA ASN A 73 11.22 -7.73 -18.54
C ASN A 73 10.20 -8.84 -18.83
N ASN A 74 9.86 -9.79 -17.96
CA ASN A 74 8.78 -10.72 -18.25
C ASN A 74 8.07 -11.22 -16.99
N GLN A 75 6.76 -10.95 -16.94
CA GLN A 75 5.77 -11.45 -15.99
C GLN A 75 5.71 -10.72 -14.65
N PHE A 76 5.39 -9.42 -14.70
CA PHE A 76 4.61 -8.88 -13.61
C PHE A 76 3.26 -9.60 -13.57
N ALA A 77 2.88 -10.16 -12.43
CA ALA A 77 1.46 -10.24 -12.13
C ALA A 77 0.98 -8.81 -11.88
N MET A 78 0.72 -8.05 -12.95
CA MET A 78 0.33 -6.62 -12.92
C MET A 78 -0.72 -6.33 -11.83
N TYR A 79 -1.63 -7.28 -11.64
CA TYR A 79 -2.66 -7.23 -10.63
C TYR A 79 -2.13 -7.29 -9.17
N ASP A 80 -1.03 -7.98 -8.87
CA ASP A 80 -0.43 -8.03 -7.52
C ASP A 80 0.22 -6.69 -7.17
N VAL A 81 0.85 -6.03 -8.13
CA VAL A 81 1.36 -4.65 -8.00
C VAL A 81 0.25 -3.67 -7.66
N ILE A 82 -0.86 -3.76 -8.40
CA ILE A 82 -2.04 -2.91 -8.16
C ILE A 82 -2.57 -3.16 -6.75
N GLY A 83 -2.71 -4.43 -6.36
CA GLY A 83 -3.16 -4.81 -5.01
C GLY A 83 -2.25 -4.24 -3.92
N TYR A 84 -0.93 -4.36 -4.09
CA TYR A 84 0.07 -3.87 -3.15
C TYR A 84 -0.02 -2.35 -2.96
N TYR A 85 -0.05 -1.58 -4.04
CA TYR A 85 -0.14 -0.13 -3.94
C TYR A 85 -1.51 0.37 -3.46
N TYR A 86 -2.59 -0.39 -3.68
CA TYR A 86 -3.87 -0.11 -3.03
C TYR A 86 -3.85 -0.44 -1.53
N SER A 87 -3.14 -1.47 -1.11
CA SER A 87 -2.89 -1.75 0.32
C SER A 87 -2.10 -0.61 0.96
N ILE A 88 -1.05 -0.12 0.31
CA ILE A 88 -0.31 1.07 0.73
C ILE A 88 -1.22 2.30 0.81
N ALA A 89 -2.11 2.51 -0.17
CA ALA A 89 -3.06 3.62 -0.15
C ALA A 89 -4.04 3.51 1.04
N LEU A 90 -4.48 2.29 1.38
CA LEU A 90 -5.29 2.03 2.58
C LEU A 90 -4.52 2.42 3.86
N LEU A 91 -3.28 1.94 4.00
CA LEU A 91 -2.43 2.22 5.15
C LEU A 91 -2.12 3.73 5.27
N THR A 92 -1.93 4.41 4.14
CA THR A 92 -1.76 5.87 4.10
C THR A 92 -3.03 6.57 4.59
N CYS A 93 -4.22 6.09 4.20
CA CYS A 93 -5.47 6.61 4.77
C CYS A 93 -5.56 6.36 6.28
N CYS A 94 -5.08 5.24 6.81
CA CYS A 94 -5.04 4.99 8.26
C CYS A 94 -4.22 6.05 8.99
N VAL A 95 -3.04 6.40 8.48
CA VAL A 95 -2.20 7.47 9.05
C VAL A 95 -2.88 8.83 8.95
N VAL A 96 -3.36 9.19 7.75
CA VAL A 96 -3.96 10.51 7.50
C VAL A 96 -5.20 10.77 8.33
N PHE A 97 -6.00 9.74 8.59
CA PHE A 97 -7.24 9.86 9.37
C PHE A 97 -7.09 9.39 10.83
N GLU A 98 -5.87 9.08 11.28
CA GLU A 98 -5.55 8.59 12.63
C GLU A 98 -6.45 7.40 13.06
N LYS A 99 -6.53 6.38 12.20
CA LYS A 99 -7.39 5.19 12.39
C LYS A 99 -6.59 3.91 12.64
N GLY A 100 -7.13 3.04 13.48
CA GLY A 100 -6.48 1.80 13.91
C GLY A 100 -5.17 2.07 14.66
N ASP A 101 -4.23 1.14 14.60
CA ASP A 101 -2.86 1.34 15.11
C ASP A 101 -2.01 2.12 14.10
N PHE A 102 -2.38 3.38 13.89
CA PHE A 102 -1.75 4.23 12.88
C PHE A 102 -0.24 4.42 13.12
N LYS A 103 0.25 4.31 14.36
CA LYS A 103 1.69 4.40 14.69
C LYS A 103 2.45 3.18 14.18
N HIS A 104 1.92 1.98 14.41
CA HIS A 104 2.51 0.77 13.82
C HIS A 104 2.44 0.83 12.30
N ILE A 105 1.30 1.24 11.74
CA ILE A 105 1.11 1.38 10.29
C ILE A 105 2.10 2.39 9.70
N TYR A 106 2.38 3.49 10.41
CA TYR A 106 3.38 4.46 9.99
C TYR A 106 4.76 3.81 9.84
N SER A 107 5.19 3.01 10.81
CA SER A 107 6.46 2.28 10.74
C SER A 107 6.50 1.28 9.58
N VAL A 108 5.38 0.63 9.26
CA VAL A 108 5.28 -0.21 8.04
C VAL A 108 5.47 0.64 6.78
N LEU A 109 4.86 1.83 6.70
CA LEU A 109 5.04 2.73 5.57
C LEU A 109 6.47 3.28 5.46
N GLU A 110 7.18 3.54 6.58
CA GLU A 110 8.60 3.91 6.59
C GLU A 110 9.47 2.82 5.94
N ASN A 111 9.19 1.56 6.27
CA ASN A 111 9.88 0.43 5.65
C ASN A 111 9.60 0.35 4.14
N GLU A 112 8.36 0.59 3.71
CA GLU A 112 8.03 0.61 2.28
C GLU A 112 8.65 1.80 1.54
N VAL A 113 8.80 2.96 2.18
CA VAL A 113 9.57 4.10 1.63
C VAL A 113 11.02 3.70 1.40
N THR A 114 11.64 3.02 2.36
CA THR A 114 13.01 2.52 2.23
C THR A 114 13.14 1.55 1.04
N LYS A 115 12.24 0.56 0.95
CA LYS A 115 12.18 -0.38 -0.19
C LYS A 115 12.01 0.35 -1.53
N GLU A 116 11.11 1.34 -1.61
CA GLU A 116 10.88 2.11 -2.85
C GLU A 116 12.13 2.93 -3.23
N ASN A 117 12.83 3.52 -2.27
CA ASN A 117 14.09 4.24 -2.52
C ASN A 117 15.19 3.32 -3.08
N GLU A 118 15.40 2.16 -2.48
CA GLU A 118 16.37 1.16 -2.96
C GLU A 118 16.07 0.72 -4.40
N LYS A 119 14.78 0.51 -4.68
CA LYS A 119 14.25 0.18 -6.01
C LYS A 119 14.52 1.30 -7.01
N ASN A 120 14.24 2.54 -6.65
CA ASN A 120 14.48 3.70 -7.52
C ASN A 120 15.96 3.85 -7.86
N VAL A 121 16.86 3.64 -6.90
CA VAL A 121 18.31 3.63 -7.14
C VAL A 121 18.67 2.54 -8.15
N LEU A 122 18.09 1.34 -8.05
CA LEU A 122 18.34 0.24 -8.99
C LEU A 122 17.81 0.55 -10.40
N VAL A 123 16.61 1.14 -10.52
CA VAL A 123 15.98 1.50 -11.81
C VAL A 123 16.73 2.65 -12.48
N SER A 124 17.10 3.69 -11.73
CA SER A 124 17.92 4.81 -12.21
C SER A 124 19.26 4.33 -12.77
N LYS A 125 19.95 3.42 -12.05
CA LYS A 125 21.19 2.78 -12.53
C LYS A 125 21.03 2.01 -13.86
N ARG A 126 19.81 1.61 -14.22
CA ARG A 126 19.50 0.86 -15.44
C ARG A 126 18.85 1.70 -16.54
N GLY A 127 18.81 3.03 -16.38
CA GLY A 127 18.23 3.96 -17.38
C GLY A 127 16.71 3.87 -17.51
N GLY A 128 16.02 3.32 -16.51
CA GLY A 128 14.56 3.21 -16.52
C GLY A 128 13.87 4.52 -16.16
N GLU A 129 12.94 4.97 -16.99
CA GLU A 129 12.11 6.14 -16.72
C GLU A 129 10.83 5.73 -16.00
N ASN A 130 10.72 6.09 -14.73
CA ASN A 130 9.51 6.15 -13.90
C ASN A 130 8.90 4.85 -13.38
N TYR A 131 8.99 4.66 -12.05
CA TYR A 131 7.87 4.16 -11.23
C TYR A 131 7.92 4.72 -9.79
N TYR A 132 7.45 5.97 -9.59
CA TYR A 132 7.35 6.60 -8.27
C TYR A 132 5.92 6.55 -7.71
N VAL A 133 5.37 5.35 -7.56
CA VAL A 133 3.95 5.19 -7.19
C VAL A 133 3.73 5.61 -5.74
N MET A 134 4.60 5.16 -4.83
CA MET A 134 4.49 5.47 -3.41
C MET A 134 4.58 6.98 -3.17
N ALA A 135 5.51 7.67 -3.86
CA ALA A 135 5.62 9.13 -3.81
C ALA A 135 4.36 9.84 -4.26
N ARG A 136 3.69 9.35 -5.32
CA ARG A 136 2.41 9.91 -5.77
C ARG A 136 1.31 9.75 -4.72
N ILE A 137 1.20 8.55 -4.12
CA ILE A 137 0.22 8.28 -3.06
C ILE A 137 0.43 9.27 -1.91
N LEU A 138 1.64 9.36 -1.37
CA LEU A 138 1.95 10.27 -0.26
C LEU A 138 1.75 11.74 -0.65
N LYS A 139 2.10 12.15 -1.88
CA LYS A 139 1.88 13.52 -2.37
C LYS A 139 0.41 13.93 -2.35
N PHE A 140 -0.52 13.01 -2.63
CA PHE A 140 -1.96 13.33 -2.57
C PHE A 140 -2.43 13.70 -1.18
N PHE A 141 -1.77 13.16 -0.16
CA PHE A 141 -2.12 13.35 1.22
C PHE A 141 -1.19 14.34 1.95
N LYS A 142 -0.03 14.72 1.39
CA LYS A 142 1.00 15.55 2.06
C LYS A 142 0.43 16.79 2.78
N LYS A 143 -0.54 17.47 2.18
CA LYS A 143 -1.16 18.68 2.77
C LYS A 143 -2.18 18.38 3.87
N ASP A 144 -2.66 17.14 3.93
CA ASP A 144 -3.76 16.70 4.78
C ASP A 144 -3.27 16.16 6.14
N ALA A 145 -1.99 15.75 6.27
CA ALA A 145 -1.45 15.22 7.53
C ALA A 145 0.05 15.49 7.68
N LYS A 146 0.45 15.98 8.87
CA LYS A 146 1.86 16.24 9.23
C LYS A 146 2.68 14.95 9.31
N ASP A 147 2.05 13.85 9.72
CA ASP A 147 2.77 12.58 9.93
C ASP A 147 3.41 12.09 8.63
N ILE A 148 2.72 12.18 7.51
CA ILE A 148 3.26 11.73 6.22
C ILE A 148 4.26 12.70 5.59
N GLU A 149 4.47 13.89 6.17
CA GLU A 149 5.45 14.87 5.67
C GLU A 149 6.89 14.33 5.74
N SER A 150 7.21 13.59 6.82
CA SER A 150 8.50 12.92 6.96
C SER A 150 8.66 11.81 5.91
N LEU A 151 7.67 10.91 5.74
CA LEU A 151 7.68 9.88 4.70
C LEU A 151 7.89 10.47 3.30
N PHE A 152 7.16 11.54 2.99
CA PHE A 152 7.29 12.22 1.70
C PHE A 152 8.71 12.77 1.51
N SER A 153 9.29 13.37 2.54
CA SER A 153 10.63 13.96 2.48
C SER A 153 11.72 12.90 2.31
N GLN A 154 11.54 11.72 2.89
CA GLN A 154 12.46 10.58 2.73
C GLN A 154 12.45 10.00 1.31
N LEU A 155 11.38 10.18 0.55
CA LEU A 155 11.32 9.80 -0.87
C LEU A 155 12.04 10.79 -1.79
N ILE A 156 12.41 11.97 -1.30
CA ILE A 156 13.13 13.01 -2.05
C ILE A 156 14.61 12.67 -2.10
N ILE A 157 14.92 11.58 -2.77
CA ILE A 157 16.18 11.41 -3.47
C ILE A 157 15.72 11.18 -4.90
N LEU A 158 16.07 12.08 -5.83
CA LEU A 158 15.64 12.15 -7.25
C LEU A 158 14.56 13.23 -7.53
N ASP A 159 14.85 14.48 -7.18
CA ASP A 159 14.64 15.62 -8.10
C ASP A 159 16.02 16.01 -8.65
#